data_AF-A0A060C625-F1
#
_entry.id   AF-A0A060C625-F1
#
_cell.length_a   1.000
_cell.length_b   1.000
_cell.length_c   1.000
_cell.angle_alpha   90.00
_cell.angle_beta   90.00
_cell.angle_gamma   90.00
#
_symmetry.space_group_name_H-M   'P 1'
#
loop_
_entity.id
_entity.type
_entity.pdbx_description
1 polymer ?
#
loop_
_entity_poly.entity_id
_entity_poly.type
_entity_poly.pdbx_seq_one_letter_code
_entity_poly.pdbx_strand_id
1 'polypeptide(L)'
;MAYAVPAHFWREVLARVRAAHPDAVFLGEVIHGDYAAIAQEDTLTTVTQYELWKAIWSSLKDTNFWELAHALTRHQEFSTRALMQTFVGNHDVTRIASQVGDDGAALAAAILFTVPGMPSVYYGDEEAFRGEKGTGAFADDP
;
A
#
# COMPACT_ATOMS: atom_id res chain seq x y z
N MET A 1 -3.90 -13.80 1.19
CA MET A 1 -3.77 -12.46 1.80
C MET A 1 -3.63 -12.59 3.30
N ALA A 2 -2.79 -11.77 3.94
CA ALA A 2 -2.52 -11.87 5.37
C ALA A 2 -3.78 -11.78 6.23
N TYR A 3 -4.72 -10.89 5.85
CA TYR A 3 -5.99 -10.67 6.55
C TYR A 3 -6.96 -11.87 6.55
N ALA A 4 -6.75 -12.87 5.70
CA ALA A 4 -7.64 -14.03 5.58
C ALA A 4 -7.24 -15.20 6.51
N VAL A 5 -6.12 -15.06 7.23
CA VAL A 5 -5.60 -16.05 8.16
C VAL A 5 -5.87 -15.57 9.59
N PRO A 6 -6.30 -16.43 10.52
CA PRO A 6 -6.59 -16.01 11.88
C PRO A 6 -5.39 -15.38 12.59
N ALA A 7 -5.60 -14.26 13.29
CA ALA A 7 -4.55 -13.50 13.97
C ALA A 7 -3.66 -14.35 14.90
N HIS A 8 -4.23 -15.35 15.60
CA HIS A 8 -3.46 -16.22 16.50
C HIS A 8 -2.38 -17.02 15.78
N PHE A 9 -2.62 -17.43 14.54
CA PHE A 9 -1.65 -18.12 13.72
C PHE A 9 -0.45 -17.21 13.42
N TRP A 10 -0.71 -15.97 12.99
CA TRP A 10 0.36 -15.01 12.71
C TRP A 10 1.17 -14.70 13.97
N ARG A 11 0.53 -14.45 15.11
CA ARG A 11 1.24 -14.22 16.37
C ARG A 11 2.21 -15.35 16.72
N GLU A 12 1.80 -16.60 16.56
CA GLU A 12 2.64 -17.76 16.85
C GLU A 12 3.83 -17.87 15.87
N VAL A 13 3.57 -17.71 14.57
CA VAL A 13 4.60 -17.76 13.52
C VAL A 13 5.61 -16.62 13.70
N LEU A 14 5.12 -15.39 13.82
CA LEU A 14 5.96 -14.20 13.90
C LEU A 14 6.78 -14.17 15.19
N ALA A 15 6.24 -14.65 16.33
CA ALA A 15 7.01 -14.76 17.56
C ALA A 15 8.24 -15.68 17.40
N ARG A 16 8.09 -16.81 16.69
CA ARG A 16 9.20 -17.73 16.43
C ARG A 16 10.25 -17.11 15.50
N VAL A 17 9.83 -16.43 14.44
CA VAL A 17 10.76 -15.80 13.49
C VAL A 17 11.49 -14.65 14.17
N ARG A 18 10.81 -13.78 14.93
CA ARG A 18 11.44 -12.67 15.67
C ARG A 18 12.44 -13.14 16.72
N ALA A 19 12.23 -14.30 17.33
CA ALA A 19 13.19 -14.87 18.27
C ALA A 19 14.54 -15.22 17.61
N ALA A 20 14.52 -15.64 16.33
CA ALA A 20 15.73 -15.95 15.56
C ALA A 20 16.27 -14.74 14.77
N HIS A 21 15.39 -13.83 14.37
CA HIS A 21 15.66 -12.69 13.49
C HIS A 21 14.97 -11.43 14.05
N PRO A 22 15.54 -10.79 15.07
CA PRO A 22 14.89 -9.67 15.77
C PRO A 22 14.64 -8.45 14.86
N ASP A 23 15.47 -8.25 13.84
CA ASP A 23 15.38 -7.13 12.90
C ASP A 23 14.49 -7.42 11.67
N ALA A 24 13.84 -8.59 11.62
CA ALA A 24 12.96 -8.94 10.51
C ALA A 24 11.72 -8.03 10.44
N VAL A 25 11.42 -7.55 9.23
CA VAL A 25 10.22 -6.78 8.92
C VAL A 25 9.16 -7.72 8.34
N PHE A 26 7.94 -7.62 8.88
CA PHE A 26 6.79 -8.39 8.42
C PHE A 26 5.75 -7.46 7.82
N LEU A 27 5.57 -7.57 6.51
CA LEU A 27 4.58 -6.81 5.75
C LEU A 27 3.40 -7.72 5.45
N GLY A 28 2.22 -7.34 5.95
CA GLY A 28 0.97 -8.03 5.62
C GLY A 28 0.21 -7.30 4.52
N GLU A 29 -0.25 -8.03 3.52
CA GLU A 29 -1.19 -7.47 2.56
C GLU A 29 -2.61 -7.43 3.13
N VAL A 30 -3.15 -6.22 3.22
CA VAL A 30 -4.48 -5.87 3.75
C VAL A 30 -5.12 -4.89 2.77
N ILE A 31 -6.32 -5.22 2.28
CA ILE A 31 -7.03 -4.40 1.28
C ILE A 31 -8.29 -3.73 1.84
N HIS A 32 -8.69 -4.05 3.07
CA HIS A 32 -9.89 -3.53 3.72
C HIS A 32 -9.80 -3.66 5.26
N GLY A 33 -10.66 -2.91 5.97
CA GLY A 33 -10.76 -2.96 7.44
C GLY A 33 -9.99 -1.84 8.13
N ASP A 34 -9.73 -2.00 9.44
CA ASP A 34 -8.82 -1.11 10.19
C ASP A 34 -7.39 -1.65 10.07
N TYR A 35 -6.63 -1.06 9.16
CA TYR A 35 -5.25 -1.40 8.86
C TYR A 35 -4.34 -1.44 10.09
N ALA A 36 -4.49 -0.45 10.99
CA ALA A 36 -3.64 -0.36 12.18
C ALA A 36 -4.04 -1.40 13.23
N ALA A 37 -5.34 -1.67 13.39
CA ALA A 37 -5.80 -2.73 14.28
C ALA A 37 -5.31 -4.10 13.81
N ILE A 38 -5.43 -4.41 12.51
CA ILE A 38 -4.95 -5.67 11.94
C ILE A 38 -3.44 -5.82 12.14
N ALA A 39 -2.65 -4.78 11.85
CA ALA A 39 -1.21 -4.81 12.06
C ALA A 39 -0.83 -5.15 13.51
N GLN A 40 -1.54 -4.58 14.49
CA GLN A 40 -1.31 -4.83 15.92
C GLN A 40 -1.77 -6.23 16.35
N GLU A 41 -2.97 -6.65 15.96
CA GLU A 41 -3.56 -7.94 16.33
C GLU A 41 -2.78 -9.14 15.79
N ASP A 42 -2.26 -9.00 14.56
CA ASP A 42 -1.45 -10.01 13.87
C ASP A 42 0.04 -9.90 14.22
N THR A 43 0.46 -8.86 14.94
CA THR A 43 1.87 -8.53 15.28
C THR A 43 2.77 -8.30 14.06
N LEU A 44 2.18 -7.84 12.97
CA LEU A 44 2.87 -7.41 11.76
C LEU A 44 3.65 -6.12 12.02
N THR A 45 4.72 -5.90 11.25
CA THR A 45 5.49 -4.64 11.34
C THR A 45 4.78 -3.52 10.60
N THR A 46 4.15 -3.87 9.47
CA THR A 46 3.45 -2.93 8.61
C THR A 46 2.39 -3.66 7.78
N VAL A 47 1.45 -2.90 7.22
CA VAL A 47 0.49 -3.39 6.23
C VAL A 47 0.43 -2.47 5.01
N THR A 48 -0.01 -3.03 3.87
CA THR A 48 -0.22 -2.28 2.62
C THR A 48 -1.29 -1.21 2.77
N GLN A 49 -1.02 0.03 2.34
CA GLN A 49 -1.95 1.14 2.48
C GLN A 49 -2.76 1.40 1.18
N TYR A 50 -3.63 0.46 0.82
CA TYR A 50 -4.46 0.53 -0.39
C TYR A 50 -5.46 1.70 -0.38
N GLU A 51 -5.91 2.14 0.80
CA GLU A 51 -6.84 3.29 0.91
C GLU A 51 -6.18 4.58 0.40
N LEU A 52 -4.94 4.85 0.83
CA LEU A 52 -4.19 6.01 0.35
C LEU A 52 -3.79 5.87 -1.11
N TRP A 53 -3.35 4.68 -1.53
CA TRP A 53 -3.04 4.39 -2.95
C TRP A 53 -4.21 4.79 -3.85
N LYS A 54 -5.43 4.34 -3.52
CA LYS A 54 -6.64 4.64 -4.29
C LYS A 54 -6.84 6.14 -4.38
N ALA A 55 -6.84 6.82 -3.23
CA ALA A 55 -7.12 8.24 -3.13
C ALA A 55 -6.11 9.11 -3.90
N ILE A 56 -4.83 8.72 -3.92
CA ILE A 56 -3.79 9.45 -4.68
C ILE A 56 -4.11 9.44 -6.17
N TRP A 57 -4.23 8.27 -6.80
CA TRP A 57 -4.38 8.23 -8.25
C TRP A 57 -5.74 8.78 -8.70
N SER A 58 -6.83 8.53 -7.96
CA SER A 58 -8.15 9.01 -8.37
C SER A 58 -8.27 10.52 -8.22
N SER A 59 -7.72 11.10 -7.15
CA SER A 59 -7.76 12.56 -6.96
C SER A 59 -6.94 13.29 -8.03
N LEU A 60 -5.80 12.73 -8.45
CA LEU A 60 -4.99 13.27 -9.53
C LEU A 60 -5.70 13.15 -10.88
N LYS A 61 -6.33 11.99 -11.15
CA LYS A 61 -7.06 11.73 -12.40
C LYS A 61 -8.28 12.62 -12.57
N ASP A 62 -9.09 12.73 -11.52
CA ASP A 62 -10.37 13.45 -11.55
C ASP A 62 -10.22 14.91 -11.12
N THR A 63 -9.00 15.34 -10.75
CA THR A 63 -8.70 16.67 -10.21
C THR A 63 -9.58 17.01 -8.97
N ASN A 64 -9.86 16.00 -8.14
CA ASN A 64 -10.72 16.12 -6.97
C ASN A 64 -9.96 15.81 -5.68
N PHE A 65 -9.40 16.85 -5.05
CA PHE A 65 -8.56 16.69 -3.86
C PHE A 65 -9.32 16.51 -2.54
N TRP A 66 -10.66 16.50 -2.55
CA TRP A 66 -11.46 16.18 -1.36
C TRP A 66 -11.27 14.73 -0.93
N GLU A 67 -11.18 13.81 -1.90
CA GLU A 67 -10.93 12.40 -1.61
C GLU A 67 -9.55 12.19 -0.98
N LEU A 68 -8.51 12.80 -1.57
CA LEU A 68 -7.16 12.76 -1.01
C LEU A 68 -7.12 13.36 0.40
N ALA A 69 -7.76 14.51 0.63
CA ALA A 69 -7.80 15.12 1.97
C ALA A 69 -8.46 14.20 3.02
N HIS A 70 -9.54 13.51 2.65
CA HIS A 70 -10.19 12.54 3.53
C HIS A 70 -9.28 11.34 3.84
N ALA A 71 -8.67 10.74 2.82
CA ALA A 71 -7.76 9.61 2.98
C ALA A 71 -6.49 9.98 3.77
N LEU A 72 -5.95 11.19 3.60
CA LEU A 72 -4.80 11.68 4.37
C LEU A 72 -5.13 11.81 5.86
N THR A 73 -6.33 12.27 6.21
CA THR A 73 -6.79 12.35 7.61
C THR A 73 -6.80 10.96 8.25
N ARG A 74 -7.41 9.98 7.57
CA ARG A 74 -7.43 8.59 8.06
C ARG A 74 -6.05 7.95 8.09
N HIS A 75 -5.22 8.22 7.09
CA HIS A 75 -3.84 7.75 7.03
C HIS A 75 -3.00 8.29 8.20
N GLN A 76 -3.20 9.55 8.59
CA GLN A 76 -2.57 10.13 9.77
C GLN A 76 -3.02 9.40 11.04
N GLU A 77 -4.30 9.09 11.19
CA GLU A 77 -4.81 8.30 12.32
C GLU A 77 -4.19 6.89 12.36
N PHE A 78 -4.11 6.19 11.23
CA PHE A 78 -3.43 4.89 11.16
C PHE A 78 -1.94 4.99 11.54
N SER A 79 -1.25 6.01 11.03
CA SER A 79 0.19 6.20 11.25
C SER A 79 0.55 6.52 12.70
N THR A 80 -0.41 7.00 13.51
CA THR A 80 -0.21 7.17 14.95
C THR A 80 -0.20 5.85 15.73
N ARG A 81 -0.77 4.78 15.15
CA ARG A 81 -0.96 3.47 15.80
C ARG A 81 -0.05 2.38 15.24
N ALA A 82 0.34 2.45 13.98
CA ALA A 82 1.21 1.48 13.33
C ALA A 82 1.95 2.08 12.12
N LEU A 83 3.10 1.51 11.77
CA LEU A 83 3.82 1.84 10.53
C LEU A 83 3.01 1.33 9.32
N MET A 84 2.80 2.20 8.35
CA MET A 84 2.07 1.88 7.12
C MET A 84 3.02 1.78 5.94
N GLN A 85 2.85 0.76 5.11
CA GLN A 85 3.59 0.64 3.86
C GLN A 85 2.81 1.37 2.77
N THR A 86 3.35 2.50 2.34
CA THR A 86 2.74 3.38 1.35
C THR A 86 3.28 3.05 -0.04
N PHE A 87 2.45 3.20 -1.07
CA PHE A 87 2.84 2.97 -2.47
C PHE A 87 1.89 3.70 -3.42
N VAL A 88 2.33 3.91 -4.66
CA VAL A 88 1.51 4.43 -5.78
C VAL A 88 1.32 3.41 -6.90
N GLY A 89 2.08 2.31 -6.86
CA GLY A 89 1.98 1.17 -7.76
C GLY A 89 2.48 -0.12 -7.09
N ASN A 90 2.00 -1.26 -7.58
CA ASN A 90 2.48 -2.61 -7.27
C ASN A 90 2.10 -3.55 -8.45
N HIS A 91 2.37 -4.84 -8.31
CA HIS A 91 2.10 -5.83 -9.36
C HIS A 91 0.60 -6.13 -9.58
N ASP A 92 -0.27 -5.80 -8.62
CA ASP A 92 -1.70 -6.08 -8.66
C ASP A 92 -2.54 -4.90 -9.18
N VAL A 93 -1.92 -3.82 -9.65
CA VAL A 93 -2.60 -2.60 -10.08
C VAL A 93 -2.10 -2.07 -11.42
N THR A 94 -2.91 -1.22 -12.06
CA THR A 94 -2.49 -0.47 -13.26
C THR A 94 -1.37 0.48 -12.88
N ARG A 95 -0.32 0.59 -13.71
CA ARG A 95 0.81 1.48 -13.45
C ARG A 95 0.37 2.93 -13.33
N ILE A 96 1.00 3.68 -12.43
CA ILE A 96 0.59 5.04 -12.10
C ILE A 96 0.67 5.99 -13.31
N ALA A 97 1.72 5.89 -14.13
CA ALA A 97 1.87 6.70 -15.35
C ALA A 97 0.80 6.39 -16.41
N SER A 98 0.27 5.16 -16.45
CA SER A 98 -0.89 4.81 -17.27
C SER A 98 -2.19 5.42 -16.74
N GLN A 99 -2.32 5.61 -15.43
CA GLN A 99 -3.53 6.16 -14.81
C GLN A 99 -3.63 7.68 -14.91
N VAL A 100 -2.52 8.39 -14.69
CA VAL A 100 -2.51 9.85 -14.48
C VAL A 100 -1.52 10.61 -15.37
N GLY A 101 -0.84 9.93 -16.31
CA GLY A 101 0.22 10.52 -17.12
C GLY A 101 1.50 10.79 -16.35
N ASP A 102 2.53 11.31 -17.04
CA ASP A 102 3.88 11.43 -16.49
C ASP A 102 3.97 12.53 -15.43
N ASP A 103 3.35 13.69 -15.70
CA ASP A 103 3.24 14.79 -14.73
C ASP A 103 2.46 14.35 -13.48
N GLY A 104 1.38 13.60 -13.67
CA GLY A 104 0.59 13.03 -12.58
C GLY A 104 1.38 12.00 -11.77
N ALA A 105 2.19 11.17 -12.42
CA ALA A 105 3.05 10.20 -11.75
C ALA A 105 4.12 10.89 -10.90
N ALA A 106 4.69 11.99 -11.39
CA ALA A 106 5.62 12.82 -10.61
C ALA A 106 4.94 13.43 -9.37
N LEU A 107 3.69 13.91 -9.48
CA LEU A 107 2.91 14.38 -8.34
C LEU A 107 2.57 13.25 -7.35
N ALA A 108 2.20 12.06 -7.85
CA ALA A 108 1.95 10.90 -7.01
C ALA A 108 3.20 10.50 -6.20
N ALA A 109 4.38 10.52 -6.83
CA ALA A 109 5.65 10.30 -6.16
C ALA A 109 5.95 11.38 -5.09
N ALA A 110 5.67 12.64 -5.39
CA ALA A 110 5.82 13.72 -4.42
C ALA A 110 4.95 13.49 -3.17
N ILE A 111 3.69 13.05 -3.35
CA ILE A 111 2.82 12.68 -2.24
C ILE A 111 3.41 11.48 -1.48
N LEU A 112 3.80 10.41 -2.18
CA LEU A 112 4.35 9.19 -1.58
C LEU A 112 5.55 9.48 -0.66
N PHE A 113 6.47 10.36 -1.09
CA PHE A 113 7.69 10.68 -0.35
C PHE A 113 7.49 11.75 0.73
N THR A 114 6.30 12.31 0.88
CA THR A 114 6.00 13.35 1.89
C THR A 114 4.96 12.95 2.93
N VAL A 115 4.30 11.79 2.77
CA VAL A 115 3.40 11.22 3.78
C VAL A 115 4.15 10.32 4.78
N PRO A 116 3.67 10.16 6.02
CA PRO A 116 4.27 9.26 6.99
C PRO A 116 4.15 7.80 6.56
N GLY A 117 5.23 7.03 6.64
CA GLY A 117 5.18 5.60 6.36
C GLY A 117 6.50 5.04 5.86
N MET A 118 6.41 3.82 5.33
CA MET A 118 7.48 3.15 4.62
C MET A 118 7.14 3.14 3.12
N PRO A 119 7.64 4.10 2.33
CA PRO A 119 7.34 4.18 0.91
C PRO A 119 7.95 3.01 0.14
N SER A 120 7.16 2.42 -0.75
CA SER A 120 7.60 1.41 -1.71
C SER A 120 7.40 1.92 -3.13
N VAL A 121 8.42 1.74 -3.96
CA VAL A 121 8.41 2.06 -5.39
C VAL A 121 8.33 0.75 -6.16
N TYR A 122 7.34 0.63 -7.04
CA TYR A 122 7.27 -0.50 -7.96
C TYR A 122 8.22 -0.26 -9.13
N TYR A 123 9.05 -1.25 -9.44
CA TYR A 123 10.13 -1.09 -10.42
C TYR A 123 9.60 -0.52 -11.76
N GLY A 124 10.33 0.45 -12.30
CA GLY A 124 9.97 1.19 -13.49
C GLY A 124 9.02 2.36 -13.28
N ASP A 125 8.34 2.48 -12.13
CA ASP A 125 7.52 3.67 -11.85
C ASP A 125 8.39 4.93 -11.70
N GLU A 126 9.66 4.78 -11.27
CA GLU A 126 10.68 5.83 -11.26
C GLU A 126 11.06 6.34 -12.67
N GLU A 127 10.81 5.54 -13.71
CA GLU A 127 11.00 5.87 -15.12
C GLU A 127 9.66 6.06 -15.87
N ALA A 128 8.54 6.19 -15.14
CA ALA A 128 7.19 6.34 -15.70
C ALA A 128 6.79 5.19 -16.65
N PHE A 129 7.18 3.95 -16.35
CA PHE A 129 6.75 2.79 -17.11
C PHE A 129 5.22 2.71 -17.20
N ARG A 130 4.71 2.27 -18.35
CA ARG A 130 3.28 2.12 -18.64
C ARG A 130 2.88 0.65 -18.62
N GLY A 131 1.63 0.41 -18.20
CA GLY A 131 1.06 -0.92 -18.10
C GLY A 131 -0.34 -0.86 -17.53
N GLU A 132 -1.26 -1.59 -18.15
CA GLU A 132 -2.62 -1.73 -17.66
C GLU A 132 -2.80 -3.10 -17.05
N LYS A 133 -3.49 -3.14 -15.91
CA LYS A 133 -3.84 -4.43 -15.30
C LYS A 133 -4.87 -5.11 -16.18
N GLY A 134 -4.58 -6.32 -16.65
CA GLY A 134 -5.56 -7.12 -17.35
C GLY A 134 -6.78 -7.44 -16.48
N THR A 135 -7.90 -7.78 -17.12
CA THR A 135 -9.12 -8.21 -16.44
C THR A 135 -9.46 -9.65 -16.78
N GLY A 136 -9.89 -10.44 -15.80
CA GLY A 136 -10.32 -11.83 -15.98
C GLY A 136 -9.27 -12.85 -15.55
N ALA A 137 -9.64 -14.14 -15.65
CA ALA A 137 -8.81 -15.24 -15.14
C ALA A 137 -7.50 -15.46 -15.92
N PHE A 138 -7.42 -14.94 -17.14
CA PHE A 138 -6.29 -15.08 -18.06
C PHE A 138 -5.54 -13.75 -18.24
N ALA A 139 -5.79 -12.79 -17.36
CA ALA A 139 -5.15 -11.48 -17.42
C ALA A 139 -3.62 -11.54 -17.30
N ASP A 140 -3.13 -12.60 -16.65
CA ASP A 140 -1.71 -12.86 -16.40
C ASP A 140 -1.16 -14.00 -17.29
N ASP A 141 -1.97 -14.49 -18.25
CA ASP A 141 -1.56 -15.53 -19.20
C ASP A 141 -0.83 -14.90 -20.40
N PRO A 142 0.22 -15.56 -20.94
CA PRO A 142 1.04 -15.06 -22.05
C PRO A 142 0.33 -15.02 -23.42
#